data_AF-A0A1Z4I1F6-F1
#
_entry.id   AF-A0A1Z4I1F6-F1
#
_cell.length_a   1.000
_cell.length_b   1.000
_cell.length_c   1.000
_cell.angle_alpha   90.00
_cell.angle_beta   90.00
_cell.angle_gamma   90.00
#
_symmetry.space_group_name_H-M   'P 1'
#
loop_
_entity.id
_entity.type
_entity.pdbx_description
1 polymer ?
#
loop_
_entity_poly.entity_id
_entity_poly.type
_entity_poly.pdbx_seq_one_letter_code
_entity_poly.pdbx_strand_id
1 'polypeptide(L)' 'MDEAIALFNKSLEIKESIGDVRGKAMTLWWLGDLAEQQGEYTKAISYLQPALEILQRLKSPDAESVSASLDRIIRNS' A
#
# COMPACT_ATOMS: atom_id res chain seq x y z
N MET A 1 -17.09 -2.62 1.84
CA MET A 1 -15.71 -2.33 2.31
C MET A 1 -14.87 -3.60 2.28
N ASP A 2 -15.37 -4.70 2.84
CA ASP A 2 -14.69 -6.02 2.77
C ASP A 2 -14.51 -6.55 1.34
N GLU A 3 -15.47 -6.26 0.44
CA GLU A 3 -15.37 -6.63 -0.97
C GLU A 3 -14.21 -5.91 -1.69
N ALA A 4 -13.94 -4.65 -1.34
CA ALA A 4 -12.81 -3.91 -1.91
C ALA A 4 -11.47 -4.51 -1.45
N ILE A 5 -11.36 -4.88 -0.18
CA ILE A 5 -10.17 -5.56 0.37
C ILE A 5 -9.97 -6.92 -0.31
N ALA A 6 -11.04 -7.70 -0.50
CA ALA A 6 -10.98 -8.98 -1.20
C ALA A 6 -10.51 -8.83 -2.66
N LEU A 7 -11.04 -7.82 -3.38
CA LEU A 7 -10.61 -7.52 -4.75
C LEU A 7 -9.15 -7.08 -4.83
N PHE A 8 -8.68 -6.28 -3.87
CA PHE A 8 -7.28 -5.86 -3.81
C PHE A 8 -6.34 -7.01 -3.46
N ASN A 9 -6.71 -7.90 -2.54
CA ASN A 9 -5.93 -9.10 -2.24
C ASN A 9 -5.82 -10.03 -3.45
N LYS A 10 -6.92 -10.22 -4.19
CA LYS A 10 -6.89 -10.99 -5.44
C LYS A 10 -6.02 -10.32 -6.52
N SER A 11 -6.08 -8.99 -6.62
CA SER A 11 -5.20 -8.24 -7.52
C SER A 11 -3.73 -8.42 -7.13
N LEU A 12 -3.42 -8.44 -5.83
CA LEU A 12 -2.07 -8.63 -5.31
C LEU A 12 -1.49 -9.99 -5.74
N GLU A 13 -2.28 -11.05 -5.58
CA GLU A 13 -1.92 -12.42 -5.97
C GLU A 13 -1.62 -12.51 -7.48
N ILE A 14 -2.49 -11.94 -8.31
CA ILE A 14 -2.30 -11.92 -9.77
C ILE A 14 -1.01 -11.17 -10.13
N LYS A 15 -0.82 -9.96 -9.58
CA LYS A 15 0.36 -9.12 -9.85
C LYS A 15 1.66 -9.78 -9.42
N GLU A 16 1.64 -10.49 -8.30
CA GLU A 16 2.77 -11.30 -7.84
C GLU A 16 3.05 -12.45 -8.81
N SER A 17 2.03 -13.17 -9.28
CA SER A 17 2.19 -14.29 -10.21
C SER A 17 2.76 -13.88 -11.57
N ILE A 18 2.47 -12.66 -12.04
CA ILE A 18 2.94 -12.14 -13.33
C ILE A 18 4.20 -11.27 -13.22
N GLY A 19 4.73 -11.06 -12.01
CA GLY A 19 5.90 -10.21 -11.79
C GLY A 19 5.65 -8.69 -11.92
N ASP A 20 4.39 -8.24 -11.83
CA ASP A 20 4.05 -6.82 -11.82
C ASP A 20 4.31 -6.19 -10.45
N VAL A 21 5.59 -5.91 -10.19
CA VAL A 21 6.05 -5.32 -8.93
C VAL A 21 5.50 -3.91 -8.72
N ARG A 22 5.36 -3.10 -9.78
CA ARG A 22 4.79 -1.75 -9.67
C ARG A 22 3.31 -1.82 -9.29
N GLY A 23 2.54 -2.65 -9.97
CA GLY A 23 1.13 -2.85 -9.67
C GLY A 23 0.90 -3.39 -8.27
N LYS A 24 1.78 -4.29 -7.79
CA LYS A 24 1.78 -4.78 -6.40
C LYS A 24 1.93 -3.64 -5.41
N ALA A 25 2.90 -2.75 -5.64
CA ALA A 25 3.13 -1.59 -4.78
C ALA A 25 1.92 -0.63 -4.75
N MET A 26 1.31 -0.36 -5.91
CA MET A 26 0.12 0.50 -5.99
C MET A 26 -1.08 -0.10 -5.25
N THR A 27 -1.29 -1.42 -5.36
CA THR A 27 -2.36 -2.12 -4.63
C THR A 27 -2.15 -2.07 -3.11
N LEU A 28 -0.90 -2.27 -2.66
CA LEU A 28 -0.54 -2.13 -1.25
C LEU A 28 -0.78 -0.70 -0.76
N TRP A 29 -0.44 0.32 -1.54
CA TRP A 29 -0.74 1.71 -1.17
C TRP A 29 -2.24 1.95 -0.97
N TRP A 30 -3.08 1.49 -1.91
CA TRP A 30 -4.53 1.65 -1.79
C TRP A 30 -5.13 0.90 -0.59
N LEU A 31 -4.62 -0.30 -0.29
CA LEU A 31 -5.00 -1.03 0.93
C LEU A 31 -4.58 -0.28 2.20
N GLY A 32 -3.41 0.37 2.18
CA GLY A 32 -2.93 1.21 3.26
C GLY A 32 -3.83 2.42 3.52
N ASP A 33 -4.18 3.16 2.47
CA ASP A 33 -5.09 4.32 2.56
C ASP A 33 -6.49 3.91 3.06
N LEU A 34 -7.01 2.79 2.57
CA LEU A 34 -8.30 2.26 3.04
C LEU A 34 -8.26 1.86 4.53
N ALA A 35 -7.15 1.26 4.99
CA ALA A 35 -6.98 0.92 6.40
C ALA A 35 -6.82 2.18 7.28
N GLU A 36 -6.14 3.23 6.80
CA GLU A 36 -6.04 4.52 7.49
C GLU A 36 -7.42 5.16 7.66
N GLN A 37 -8.24 5.15 6.60
CA GLN A 37 -9.63 5.66 6.65
C GLN A 37 -10.50 4.91 7.67
N GLN A 38 -10.15 3.68 8.02
CA GLN A 38 -10.84 2.87 9.02
C GLN A 38 -10.30 3.07 10.45
N GLY A 39 -9.24 3.88 10.63
CA GLY A 39 -8.55 4.03 11.90
C GLY A 39 -7.61 2.86 12.25
N GLU A 40 -7.44 1.91 11.33
CA GLU A 40 -6.61 0.71 11.51
C GLU A 40 -5.15 1.01 11.20
N TYR A 41 -4.53 1.92 11.96
CA TYR A 41 -3.21 2.48 11.66
C TYR A 41 -2.10 1.42 11.56
N THR A 42 -2.09 0.41 12.44
CA THR A 42 -1.13 -0.69 12.36
C THR A 42 -1.25 -1.45 11.04
N LYS A 43 -2.48 -1.68 10.58
CA LYS A 43 -2.75 -2.36 9.31
C LYS A 43 -2.35 -1.48 8.12
N ALA A 44 -2.63 -0.18 8.18
CA ALA A 44 -2.20 0.78 7.18
C ALA A 44 -0.68 0.78 7.00
N ILE A 45 0.07 0.86 8.11
CA ILE A 45 1.55 0.80 8.10
C ILE A 45 2.03 -0.51 7.46
N SER A 46 1.42 -1.65 7.80
CA SER A 46 1.81 -2.96 7.25
C SER A 46 1.65 -3.08 5.73
N TYR A 47 0.75 -2.29 5.12
CA TYR A 47 0.60 -2.20 3.67
C TYR A 47 1.50 -1.13 3.05
N LEU A 48 1.65 0.03 3.69
CA LEU A 48 2.40 1.16 3.13
C LEU A 48 3.92 0.92 3.12
N GLN A 49 4.48 0.23 4.13
CA GLN A 49 5.92 -0.08 4.19
C GLN A 49 6.41 -0.87 2.96
N PRO A 50 5.84 -2.03 2.61
CA PRO A 50 6.28 -2.76 1.42
C PRO A 50 5.97 -2.02 0.11
N ALA A 51 4.90 -1.21 0.05
CA ALA A 51 4.65 -0.34 -1.10
C ALA A 51 5.78 0.67 -1.31
N LEU A 52 6.21 1.34 -0.23
CA LEU A 52 7.27 2.32 -0.25
C LEU A 52 8.59 1.70 -0.70
N GLU A 53 8.99 0.56 -0.12
CA GLU A 53 10.23 -0.12 -0.50
C GLU A 53 10.28 -0.47 -1.98
N ILE A 54 9.18 -1.00 -2.53
CA ILE A 54 9.12 -1.35 -3.95
C ILE A 54 9.21 -0.08 -4.81
N LEU A 55 8.44 0.97 -4.50
CA LEU A 55 8.44 2.21 -5.27
C LEU A 55 9.80 2.91 -5.22
N GLN A 56 10.51 2.88 -4.09
CA GLN A 56 11.87 3.37 -3.97
C GLN A 56 12.85 2.59 -4.84
N ARG A 57 12.79 1.25 -4.84
CA ARG A 57 13.62 0.41 -5.71
C ARG A 57 13.38 0.69 -7.19
N LEU A 58 12.12 0.96 -7.56
CA LEU A 58 11.74 1.33 -8.92
C LEU A 58 12.02 2.80 -9.26
N LYS A 59 12.49 3.60 -8.30
CA LYS A 59 12.65 5.06 -8.41
C LYS A 59 11.37 5.74 -8.92
N SER A 60 10.22 5.26 -8.46
CA SER A 60 8.91 5.83 -8.82
C SER A 60 8.69 7.15 -8.09
N PRO A 61 8.15 8.19 -8.76
CA PRO A 61 7.75 9.43 -8.08
C PRO A 61 6.66 9.19 -7.02
N ASP A 62 5.91 8.09 -7.14
CA ASP A 62 4.85 7.71 -6.19
C ASP A 62 5.42 7.40 -4.78
N ALA A 63 6.73 7.10 -4.65
CA ALA A 63 7.36 6.79 -3.37
C ALA A 63 7.23 7.94 -2.35
N GLU A 64 7.33 9.19 -2.80
CA GLU A 64 7.22 10.35 -1.92
C GLU A 64 5.80 10.48 -1.34
N SER A 65 4.79 10.17 -2.14
CA SER A 65 3.38 10.19 -1.70
C SER A 65 3.12 9.11 -0.65
N VAL A 66 3.61 7.89 -0.88
CA VAL A 66 3.49 6.79 0.11
C VAL A 66 4.25 7.11 1.40
N SER A 67 5.44 7.72 1.31
CA SER A 67 6.19 8.17 2.48
C SER A 67 5.42 9.21 3.28
N ALA A 68 4.81 10.19 2.62
CA ALA A 68 4.01 11.22 3.29
C ALA A 68 2.77 10.63 4.00
N SER A 69 2.08 9.68 3.38
CA SER A 69 0.99 8.93 4.03
C SER A 69 1.49 8.17 5.26
N LEU A 70 2.62 7.47 5.14
CA LEU A 70 3.19 6.69 6.25
C LEU A 70 3.61 7.61 7.41
N ASP A 71 4.27 8.73 7.13
CA ASP A 71 4.67 9.73 8.13
C ASP A 71 3.47 10.35 8.82
N ARG A 72 2.38 10.62 8.08
CA ARG A 72 1.13 11.13 8.64
C ARG A 72 0.52 10.14 9.63
N ILE A 73 0.47 8.86 9.27
CA ILE A 73 -0.10 7.81 10.14
C ILE A 73 0.73 7.64 11.40
N ILE A 74 2.06 7.56 11.29
CA ILE A 74 2.96 7.39 12.45
C ILE A 74 2.85 8.56 13.43
N ARG A 75 2.59 9.78 12.94
CA ARG A 75 2.39 10.96 13.81
C ARG A 75 1.03 10.98 14.51
N ASN A 76 0.04 10.27 13.96
CA ASN A 76 -1.35 10.28 14.43
C ASN A 76 -1.75 8.99 15.19
N SER A 77 -0.90 7.97 15.20
CA SER A 77 -1.06 6.70 15.92
C SER A 77 -0.45 6.74 17.32
#